data_AF-A0A7X3I6N8-F1
#
_entry.id   AF-A0A7X3I6N8-F1
#
_cell.length_a   1.000
_cell.length_b   1.000
_cell.length_c   1.000
_cell.angle_alpha   90.00
_cell.angle_beta   90.00
_cell.angle_gamma   90.00
#
_symmetry.space_group_name_H-M   'P 1'
#
loop_
_entity.id
_entity.type
_entity.pdbx_description
1 polymer ?
#
loop_
_entity_poly.entity_id
_entity_poly.type
_entity_poly.pdbx_seq_one_letter_code
_entity_poly.pdbx_strand_id
1 'polypeptide(L)'
;MPAAEPLSDAFKDMSDAEIERRAATDPDAGAIPAGFWDEADAVLPEGKEQITLRLDAEVLRHFRSSGTGYQTRINAVLKSYVRAQEKRR
;
A
#
# COMPACT_ATOMS: atom_id res chain seq x y z
N MET A 1 13.34 6.53 4.33
CA MET A 1 13.00 5.46 5.29
C MET A 1 14.16 4.49 5.28
N PRO A 2 14.85 4.28 6.42
CA PRO A 2 15.80 3.17 6.51
C PRO A 2 15.06 1.85 6.28
N ALA A 3 15.79 0.81 5.89
CA ALA A 3 15.24 -0.55 5.84
C ALA A 3 14.75 -0.93 7.25
N ALA A 4 13.63 -1.65 7.32
CA ALA A 4 13.14 -2.17 8.59
C ALA A 4 14.24 -3.03 9.22
N GLU A 5 14.50 -2.82 10.50
CA GLU A 5 15.46 -3.64 11.24
C GLU A 5 15.00 -5.10 11.22
N PRO A 6 15.94 -6.05 11.07
CA PRO A 6 15.57 -7.46 11.11
C PRO A 6 14.96 -7.80 12.47
N LEU A 7 14.00 -8.72 12.45
CA LEU A 7 13.39 -9.25 13.68
C LEU A 7 14.49 -9.78 14.62
N SER A 8 14.33 -9.50 15.91
CA SER A 8 15.26 -9.96 16.94
C SER A 8 15.29 -11.49 17.03
N ASP A 9 16.40 -12.05 17.47
CA ASP A 9 16.53 -13.51 17.63
C ASP A 9 15.51 -14.04 18.63
N ALA A 10 15.26 -13.30 19.71
CA ALA A 10 14.21 -13.60 20.68
C ALA A 10 12.79 -13.65 20.07
N PHE A 11 12.52 -12.89 19.00
CA PHE A 11 11.23 -12.94 18.29
C PHE A 11 11.16 -14.14 17.36
N LYS A 12 12.24 -14.47 16.65
CA LYS A 12 12.31 -15.62 15.74
C LYS A 12 12.22 -16.95 16.47
N ASP A 13 12.79 -17.02 17.67
CA ASP A 13 12.82 -18.24 18.49
C ASP A 13 11.55 -18.41 19.34
N MET A 14 10.60 -17.47 19.26
CA MET A 14 9.36 -17.55 20.02
C MET A 14 8.46 -18.65 19.44
N SER A 15 8.09 -19.61 20.28
CA SER A 15 7.18 -20.68 19.90
C SER A 15 5.78 -20.16 19.58
N ASP A 16 5.07 -20.80 18.66
CA ASP A 16 3.67 -20.48 18.32
C ASP A 16 2.75 -20.45 19.55
N ALA A 17 2.91 -21.37 20.50
CA ALA A 17 2.11 -21.39 21.72
C ALA A 17 2.31 -20.16 22.61
N GLU A 18 3.52 -19.58 22.61
CA GLU A 18 3.82 -18.34 23.33
C GLU A 18 3.25 -17.13 22.60
N ILE A 19 3.29 -17.13 21.26
CA ILE A 19 2.65 -16.11 20.43
C ILE A 19 1.14 -16.09 20.68
N GLU A 20 0.48 -17.26 20.65
CA GLU A 20 -0.94 -17.41 20.93
C GLU A 20 -1.30 -16.94 22.34
N ARG A 21 -0.51 -17.32 23.35
CA ARG A 21 -0.72 -16.88 24.73
C ARG A 21 -0.68 -15.36 24.83
N ARG A 22 0.33 -14.72 24.21
CA ARG A 22 0.49 -13.26 24.24
C ARG A 22 -0.67 -12.56 23.56
N ALA A 23 -1.06 -13.01 22.37
CA ALA A 23 -2.20 -12.47 21.65
C ALA A 23 -3.51 -12.61 22.45
N ALA A 24 -3.72 -13.75 23.11
CA ALA A 24 -4.91 -13.98 23.93
C ALA A 24 -4.96 -13.11 25.21
N THR A 25 -3.80 -12.69 25.73
CA THR A 25 -3.71 -11.81 26.90
C THR A 25 -3.68 -10.32 26.55
N ASP A 26 -3.54 -9.97 25.27
CA ASP A 26 -3.45 -8.59 24.81
C ASP A 26 -4.86 -7.99 24.61
N PRO A 27 -5.24 -6.94 25.39
CA PRO A 27 -6.56 -6.31 25.26
C PRO A 27 -6.76 -5.60 23.91
N ASP A 28 -5.69 -5.21 23.21
CA ASP A 28 -5.75 -4.51 21.92
C ASP A 28 -5.79 -5.48 20.72
N ALA A 29 -5.41 -6.75 20.92
CA ALA A 29 -5.32 -7.73 19.83
C ALA A 29 -6.70 -8.10 19.25
N GLY A 30 -7.74 -8.13 20.09
CA GLY A 30 -9.08 -8.59 19.72
C GLY A 30 -9.13 -10.07 19.29
N ALA A 31 -10.33 -10.62 19.13
CA ALA A 31 -10.52 -11.96 18.59
C ALA A 31 -11.00 -11.86 17.14
N ILE A 32 -10.33 -12.55 16.22
CA ILE A 32 -10.81 -12.71 14.84
C ILE A 32 -11.80 -13.88 14.81
N PRO A 33 -13.08 -13.66 14.48
CA PRO A 33 -14.07 -14.73 14.43
C PRO A 33 -13.72 -15.80 13.40
N ALA A 34 -14.19 -17.03 13.63
CA ALA A 34 -14.20 -18.05 12.59
C ALA A 34 -14.98 -17.55 11.37
N GLY A 35 -14.40 -17.72 10.17
CA GLY A 35 -14.99 -17.26 8.92
C GLY A 35 -14.81 -15.77 8.60
N PHE A 36 -14.06 -15.02 9.40
CA PHE A 36 -13.76 -13.60 9.13
C PHE A 36 -13.22 -13.34 7.71
N TRP A 37 -12.49 -14.30 7.15
CA TRP A 37 -11.90 -14.20 5.82
C TRP A 37 -12.75 -14.81 4.70
N ASP A 38 -13.89 -15.43 5.00
CA ASP A 38 -14.67 -16.20 4.01
C ASP A 38 -15.24 -15.32 2.89
N GLU A 39 -15.53 -14.05 3.21
CA GLU A 39 -16.04 -13.05 2.27
C GLU A 39 -14.99 -11.99 1.92
N ALA A 40 -13.73 -12.18 2.32
CA ALA A 40 -12.70 -11.18 2.11
C ALA A 40 -12.20 -11.20 0.66
N ASP A 41 -12.47 -10.13 -0.08
CA ASP A 41 -11.89 -9.92 -1.40
C ASP A 41 -10.39 -9.59 -1.28
N ALA A 42 -9.55 -10.49 -1.78
CA ALA A 42 -8.12 -10.23 -1.90
C ALA A 42 -7.87 -9.16 -2.99
N VAL A 43 -7.80 -7.89 -2.59
CA VAL A 43 -7.44 -6.80 -3.50
C VAL A 43 -5.93 -6.81 -3.71
N LEU A 44 -5.49 -7.52 -4.74
CA LEU A 44 -4.10 -7.40 -5.19
C LEU A 44 -3.96 -6.06 -5.95
N PRO A 45 -3.12 -5.12 -5.49
CA PRO A 45 -2.93 -3.89 -6.24
C PRO A 45 -2.30 -4.23 -7.59
N GLU A 46 -2.97 -3.84 -8.68
CA GLU A 46 -2.36 -3.91 -10.00
C GLU A 46 -1.06 -3.12 -10.00
N GLY A 47 0.03 -3.79 -10.42
CA GLY A 47 1.34 -3.18 -10.51
C GLY A 47 1.32 -2.00 -11.48
N LYS A 48 2.14 -0.99 -11.20
CA LYS A 48 2.35 0.10 -12.17
C LYS A 48 3.29 -0.39 -13.26
N GLU A 49 2.90 -0.20 -14.51
CA GLU A 49 3.78 -0.45 -15.66
C GLU A 49 4.77 0.71 -15.83
N GLN A 50 6.06 0.39 -15.97
CA GLN A 50 7.08 1.37 -16.26
C GLN A 50 7.12 1.63 -17.77
N ILE A 51 6.71 2.83 -18.18
CA ILE A 51 6.73 3.28 -19.57
C ILE A 51 7.60 4.53 -19.75
N THR A 52 8.05 4.75 -20.99
CA THR A 52 8.67 6.02 -21.39
C THR A 52 7.59 6.95 -21.95
N LEU A 53 7.32 8.06 -21.26
CA LEU A 53 6.34 9.06 -21.65
C LEU A 53 7.02 10.43 -21.83
N ARG A 54 6.68 11.15 -22.90
CA ARG A 54 7.11 12.54 -23.12
C ARG A 54 6.03 13.48 -22.60
N LEU A 55 6.46 14.48 -21.83
CA LEU A 55 5.60 15.54 -21.30
C LEU A 55 6.21 16.89 -21.67
N ASP A 56 5.34 17.89 -21.85
CA ASP A 56 5.79 19.26 -22.04
C ASP A 56 6.63 19.75 -20.86
N ALA A 57 7.63 20.58 -21.15
CA ALA A 57 8.56 21.07 -20.14
C ALA A 57 7.83 21.87 -19.04
N GLU A 58 6.80 22.62 -19.40
CA GLU A 58 5.92 23.35 -18.47
C GLU A 58 5.21 22.40 -17.49
N VAL A 59 4.60 21.34 -18.01
CA VAL A 59 3.86 20.37 -17.21
C VAL A 59 4.82 19.68 -16.25
N LEU A 60 5.97 19.24 -16.75
CA LEU A 60 6.97 18.59 -15.91
C LEU A 60 7.52 19.52 -14.82
N ARG A 61 7.76 20.81 -15.13
CA ARG A 61 8.18 21.81 -14.13
C ARG A 61 7.11 22.00 -13.06
N HIS A 62 5.84 22.11 -13.43
CA HIS A 62 4.74 22.25 -12.48
C HIS A 62 4.68 21.08 -11.48
N PHE A 63 4.78 19.83 -11.96
CA PHE A 63 4.74 18.68 -11.05
C PHE A 63 6.02 18.54 -10.22
N ARG A 64 7.19 18.91 -10.76
CA ARG A 64 8.46 18.87 -10.01
C ARG A 64 8.54 19.93 -8.92
N SER A 65 7.89 21.09 -9.08
CA SER A 65 7.93 22.16 -8.06
C SER A 65 7.31 21.75 -6.72
N SER A 66 6.42 20.74 -6.73
CA SER A 66 5.80 20.17 -5.52
C SER A 66 6.67 19.10 -4.83
N GLY A 67 7.94 18.95 -5.22
CA GLY A 67 8.92 18.10 -4.53
C GLY A 67 8.80 16.61 -4.86
N THR A 68 9.27 15.76 -3.95
CA THR A 68 9.26 14.30 -4.10
C THR A 68 7.85 13.76 -4.36
N GLY A 69 7.74 12.68 -5.13
CA GLY A 69 6.44 12.08 -5.50
C GLY A 69 5.73 12.73 -6.68
N TYR A 70 6.40 13.59 -7.46
CA TYR A 70 5.80 14.23 -8.64
C TYR A 70 5.25 13.23 -9.66
N GLN A 71 5.91 12.08 -9.86
CA GLN A 71 5.41 10.99 -10.72
C GLN A 71 4.11 10.39 -10.20
N THR A 72 3.98 10.20 -8.88
CA THR A 72 2.74 9.72 -8.24
C THR A 72 1.60 10.72 -8.48
N ARG A 73 1.88 12.03 -8.39
CA ARG A 73 0.88 13.08 -8.66
C ARG A 73 0.45 13.10 -10.13
N ILE A 74 1.39 12.96 -11.07
CA ILE A 74 1.07 12.81 -12.50
C ILE A 74 0.11 11.64 -12.70
N ASN A 75 0.44 10.46 -12.14
CA ASN A 75 -0.40 9.28 -12.26
C ASN A 75 -1.80 9.47 -11.65
N ALA A 76 -1.91 10.16 -10.50
CA ALA A 76 -3.20 10.46 -9.87
C ALA A 76 -4.09 11.34 -10.76
N VAL A 77 -3.51 12.34 -11.42
CA VAL A 77 -4.24 13.21 -12.36
C VAL A 77 -4.72 12.42 -13.57
N LEU A 78 -3.87 11.59 -14.18
CA LEU A 78 -4.25 10.73 -15.30
C LEU A 78 -5.37 9.76 -14.91
N LYS A 79 -5.30 9.15 -13.72
CA LYS A 79 -6.35 8.26 -13.19
C LYS A 79 -7.67 8.99 -13.00
N SER A 80 -7.63 10.23 -12.50
CA SER A 80 -8.83 11.07 -12.35
C SER A 80 -9.48 11.37 -13.70
N TYR A 81 -8.66 11.70 -14.71
CA TYR A 81 -9.13 11.93 -16.08
C TYR A 81 -9.83 10.70 -16.67
N VAL A 82 -9.20 9.51 -16.59
CA VAL A 82 -9.78 8.26 -17.10
C VAL A 82 -11.13 7.97 -16.46
N ARG A 83 -11.22 8.03 -15.12
CA ARG A 83 -12.48 7.82 -14.38
C ARG A 83 -13.58 8.81 -14.78
N ALA A 84 -13.21 10.08 -15.01
CA ALA A 84 -14.15 11.09 -15.46
C ALA A 84 -14.67 10.82 -16.87
N GLN A 85 -13.86 10.22 -17.75
CA GLN A 85 -14.27 9.81 -19.09
C GLN A 85 -15.15 8.56 -19.08
N GLU A 86 -14.83 7.58 -18.23
CA GLU A 86 -15.66 6.37 -18.06
C GLU A 86 -17.07 6.70 -17.59
N LYS A 87 -17.22 7.65 -16.66
CA LYS A 87 -18.55 8.11 -16.18
C LYS A 87 -19.39 8.85 -17.23
N ARG A 88 -18.78 9.33 -18.32
CA ARG A 88 -19.46 10.06 -19.39
C ARG A 88 -19.90 9.15 -20.53
N ARG A 89 -19.39 7.92 -20.58
CA ARG A 89 -19.85 6.86 -21.48
C ARG A 89 -21.03 6.13 -20.86
#